data_AF-A0A602YAE6-F1
#
_entry.id   AF-A0A602YAE6-F1
#
_cell.length_a   1.000
_cell.length_b   1.000
_cell.length_c   1.000
_cell.angle_alpha   90.00
_cell.angle_beta   90.00
_cell.angle_gamma   90.00
#
_symmetry.space_group_name_H-M   'P 1'
#
loop_
_entity.id
_entity.type
_entity.pdbx_description
1 polymer ?
#
loop_
_entity_poly.entity_id
_entity_poly.type
_entity_poly.pdbx_seq_one_letter_code
_entity_poly.pdbx_strand_id
1 'polypeptide(L)'
;MANPNFTPSWPLYKDADGVYVSALPIKAIKYANDGNANAEFDGPYADQYMSAQTVAVFKPEVGGYLFRSQYGELLYMSKAAFEAKYTSASGSVTNAETADKLSTARTITLTGAVTGSTSFDGSANVTIATTQGS
;
A
#
# COMPACT_ATOMS: atom_id res chain seq x y z
N MET A 1 20.90 11.58 8.63
CA MET A 1 21.11 10.45 9.57
C MET A 1 19.78 10.19 10.25
N ALA A 2 19.18 9.00 10.07
CA ALA A 2 17.89 8.67 10.70
C ALA A 2 18.07 8.55 12.22
N ASN A 3 17.11 9.04 13.00
CA ASN A 3 17.10 8.90 14.46
C ASN A 3 17.10 7.39 14.81
N PRO A 4 18.09 6.87 15.57
CA PRO A 4 18.17 5.45 15.91
C PRO A 4 17.00 4.96 16.78
N ASN A 5 16.20 5.88 17.35
CA ASN A 5 15.02 5.59 18.16
C ASN A 5 13.69 5.74 17.39
N PHE A 6 13.70 5.92 16.06
CA PHE A 6 12.47 6.01 15.28
C PHE A 6 11.96 4.62 14.91
N THR A 7 10.89 4.16 15.56
CA THR A 7 10.06 3.08 15.04
C THR A 7 9.08 3.68 14.02
N PRO A 8 9.11 3.28 12.74
CA PRO A 8 8.17 3.79 11.77
C PRO A 8 6.73 3.41 12.15
N SER A 9 5.81 4.32 11.85
CA SER A 9 4.39 4.02 11.87
C SER A 9 4.08 2.85 10.93
N TRP A 10 3.15 1.99 11.35
CA TRP A 10 2.71 0.86 10.54
C TRP A 10 2.08 1.37 9.23
N PRO A 11 2.27 0.66 8.10
CA PRO A 11 1.65 1.01 6.83
C PRO A 11 0.13 1.09 6.92
N LEU A 12 -0.46 2.05 6.21
CA LEU A 12 -1.91 2.23 6.15
C LEU A 12 -2.54 1.41 5.03
N TYR A 13 -3.70 0.84 5.34
CA TYR A 13 -4.59 0.13 4.43
C TYR A 13 -6.00 0.71 4.55
N LYS A 14 -6.79 0.61 3.49
CA LYS A 14 -8.18 1.07 3.42
C LYS A 14 -9.11 -0.04 2.95
N ASP A 15 -10.31 -0.14 3.51
CA ASP A 15 -11.37 -0.96 2.94
C ASP A 15 -12.21 -0.21 1.90
N ALA A 16 -13.20 -0.91 1.33
CA ALA A 16 -14.10 -0.37 0.32
C ALA A 16 -14.97 0.80 0.82
N ASP A 17 -15.23 0.85 2.13
CA ASP A 17 -16.00 1.90 2.79
C ASP A 17 -15.13 3.12 3.16
N GLY A 18 -13.82 3.04 2.89
CA GLY A 18 -12.85 4.11 3.17
C GLY A 18 -12.34 4.14 4.61
N VAL A 19 -12.55 3.08 5.39
CA VAL A 19 -12.01 2.96 6.75
C VAL A 19 -10.55 2.59 6.70
N TYR A 20 -9.73 3.37 7.40
CA TYR A 20 -8.29 3.16 7.47
C TYR A 20 -7.89 2.29 8.66
N VAL A 21 -7.00 1.35 8.41
CA VAL A 21 -6.33 0.53 9.42
C VAL A 21 -4.83 0.58 9.19
N SER A 22 -4.05 0.46 10.26
CA SER A 22 -2.59 0.28 10.12
C SER A 22 -2.25 -1.19 10.28
N ALA A 23 -1.52 -1.80 9.36
CA ALA A 23 -1.28 -3.24 9.37
C ALA A 23 0.14 -3.62 8.98
N LEU A 24 0.62 -4.73 9.52
CA LEU A 24 1.90 -5.34 9.15
C LEU A 24 1.74 -6.84 8.89
N PRO A 25 2.33 -7.37 7.80
CA PRO A 25 2.39 -8.79 7.57
C PRO A 25 3.38 -9.45 8.54
N ILE A 26 2.95 -10.51 9.20
CA ILE A 26 3.77 -11.27 10.15
C ILE A 26 4.84 -12.04 9.38
N LYS A 27 6.11 -11.77 9.68
CA LYS A 27 7.26 -12.47 9.09
C LYS A 27 7.54 -13.79 9.78
N ALA A 28 7.49 -13.79 11.11
CA ALA A 28 7.76 -14.95 11.93
C ALA A 28 6.95 -14.86 13.23
N ILE A 29 6.70 -16.02 13.84
CA ILE A 29 6.03 -16.10 15.14
C ILE A 29 6.91 -16.94 16.06
N LYS A 30 7.30 -16.38 17.19
CA LYS A 30 8.04 -17.06 18.25
C LYS A 30 7.08 -17.40 19.38
N TYR A 31 6.68 -18.67 19.46
CA TYR A 31 5.86 -19.18 20.55
C TYR A 31 6.70 -19.45 21.80
N ALA A 32 6.21 -19.03 22.94
CA ALA A 32 6.78 -19.36 24.24
C ALA A 32 6.08 -20.57 24.87
N ASN A 33 6.72 -21.16 25.88
CA ASN A 33 6.23 -22.37 26.55
C ASN A 33 4.94 -22.14 27.37
N ASP A 34 4.59 -20.89 27.66
CA ASP A 34 3.37 -20.49 28.36
C ASP A 34 2.19 -20.20 27.41
N GLY A 35 2.35 -20.49 26.11
CA GLY A 35 1.34 -20.32 25.08
C GLY A 35 1.24 -18.90 24.52
N ASN A 36 2.02 -17.95 25.04
CA ASN A 36 2.15 -16.62 24.44
C ASN A 36 3.01 -16.68 23.16
N ALA A 37 2.98 -15.61 22.36
CA ALA A 37 3.88 -15.51 21.22
C ALA A 37 4.27 -14.07 20.89
N ASN A 38 5.46 -13.90 20.32
CA ASN A 38 5.89 -12.65 19.71
C ASN A 38 5.82 -12.77 18.18
N ALA A 39 5.11 -11.85 17.54
CA ALA A 39 5.11 -11.67 16.09
C ALA A 39 6.22 -10.72 15.68
N GLU A 40 7.01 -11.13 14.69
CA GLU A 40 8.07 -10.35 14.08
C GLU A 40 7.62 -9.85 12.71
N PHE A 41 8.18 -8.73 12.26
CA PHE A 41 7.83 -8.10 10.98
C PHE A 41 9.09 -7.77 10.18
N ASP A 42 8.94 -7.66 8.87
CA ASP A 42 10.03 -7.20 8.02
C ASP A 42 10.27 -5.69 8.19
N GLY A 43 11.53 -5.28 8.30
CA GLY A 43 11.92 -3.87 8.42
C GLY A 43 12.11 -3.41 9.89
N PRO A 44 12.23 -2.10 10.13
CA PRO A 44 12.54 -1.54 11.45
C PRO A 44 11.31 -1.45 12.38
N TYR A 45 10.40 -2.42 12.33
CA TYR A 45 9.22 -2.47 13.20
C TYR A 45 9.50 -3.32 14.44
N ALA A 46 8.95 -2.90 15.57
CA ALA A 46 9.08 -3.65 16.82
C ALA A 46 8.18 -4.89 16.83
N ASP A 47 8.70 -5.99 17.38
CA ASP A 47 7.93 -7.20 17.64
C ASP A 47 6.66 -6.90 18.45
N GLN A 48 5.57 -7.59 18.13
CA GLN A 48 4.32 -7.47 18.88
C GLN A 48 4.10 -8.70 19.75
N TYR A 49 3.91 -8.48 21.05
CA TYR A 49 3.50 -9.51 21.98
C TYR A 49 2.02 -9.86 21.79
N MET A 50 1.72 -11.16 21.79
CA MET A 50 0.38 -11.73 21.76
C MET A 50 0.20 -12.63 22.98
N SER A 51 -0.85 -12.39 23.75
CA SER A 51 -1.17 -13.19 24.93
C SER A 51 -1.52 -14.64 24.55
N ALA A 52 -1.40 -15.58 25.50
CA ALA A 52 -1.81 -16.96 25.27
C ALA A 52 -3.28 -17.10 24.85
N GLN A 53 -4.17 -16.26 25.38
CA GLN A 53 -5.58 -16.22 24.98
C GLN A 53 -5.73 -15.78 23.52
N THR A 54 -5.01 -14.71 23.13
CA THR A 54 -4.98 -14.22 21.74
C THR A 54 -4.47 -15.30 20.80
N VAL A 55 -3.36 -15.95 21.13
CA VAL A 55 -2.76 -17.01 20.31
C VAL A 55 -3.72 -18.21 20.16
N ALA A 56 -4.38 -18.63 21.24
CA ALA A 56 -5.32 -19.75 21.21
C ALA A 56 -6.58 -19.46 20.39
N VAL A 57 -7.11 -18.24 20.49
CA VAL A 57 -8.34 -17.82 19.79
C VAL A 57 -8.08 -17.54 18.31
N PHE A 58 -7.07 -16.72 18.02
CA PHE A 58 -6.84 -16.22 16.67
C PHE A 58 -5.94 -17.14 15.82
N LYS A 59 -5.15 -18.02 16.45
CA LYS A 59 -4.22 -18.95 15.79
C LYS A 59 -3.42 -18.25 14.67
N PRO A 60 -2.64 -17.22 15.01
CA PRO A 60 -1.95 -16.42 14.02
C PRO A 60 -0.98 -17.28 13.20
N GLU A 61 -0.89 -16.97 11.90
CA GLU A 61 -0.02 -17.67 10.96
C GLU A 61 1.01 -16.72 10.33
N VAL A 62 2.16 -17.27 9.96
CA VAL A 62 3.16 -16.51 9.21
C VAL A 62 2.58 -16.08 7.86
N GLY A 63 2.73 -14.81 7.51
CA GLY A 63 2.13 -14.18 6.33
C GLY A 63 0.74 -13.59 6.56
N GLY A 64 0.07 -13.91 7.68
CA GLY A 64 -1.14 -13.20 8.11
C GLY A 64 -0.84 -11.76 8.56
N TYR A 65 -1.88 -10.98 8.83
CA TYR A 65 -1.75 -9.57 9.20
C TYR A 65 -2.13 -9.33 10.65
N LEU A 66 -1.24 -8.67 11.39
CA LEU A 66 -1.62 -7.92 12.58
C LEU A 66 -1.97 -6.51 12.16
N PHE A 67 -3.09 -6.00 12.65
CA PHE A 67 -3.56 -4.66 12.32
C PHE A 67 -4.19 -3.96 13.52
N ARG A 68 -4.10 -2.63 13.52
CA ARG A 68 -4.77 -1.77 14.47
C ARG A 68 -6.05 -1.24 13.85
N SER A 69 -7.18 -1.48 14.51
CA SER A 69 -8.47 -0.91 14.10
C SER A 69 -8.46 0.62 14.26
N GLN A 70 -9.49 1.29 13.74
CA GLN A 70 -9.67 2.74 13.94
C GLN A 70 -9.79 3.15 15.42
N TYR A 71 -10.09 2.20 16.30
CA TYR A 71 -10.19 2.39 17.75
C TYR A 71 -8.88 2.04 18.48
N GLY A 72 -7.82 1.65 17.77
CA GLY A 72 -6.52 1.31 18.34
C GLY A 72 -6.40 -0.12 18.87
N GLU A 73 -7.41 -0.97 18.65
CA GLU A 73 -7.37 -2.38 19.05
C GLU A 73 -6.46 -3.18 18.11
N LEU A 74 -5.59 -4.02 18.69
CA LEU A 74 -4.73 -4.92 17.94
C LEU A 74 -5.49 -6.21 17.60
N LEU A 75 -5.67 -6.47 16.32
CA LEU A 75 -6.43 -7.59 15.76
C LEU A 75 -5.58 -8.38 14.78
N TYR A 76 -6.01 -9.62 14.51
CA TYR A 76 -5.40 -10.52 13.55
C TYR A 76 -6.41 -10.95 12.47
N MET A 77 -5.93 -11.04 11.23
CA MET A 77 -6.63 -11.69 10.11
C MET A 77 -5.64 -12.51 9.29
N SER A 78 -6.11 -13.63 8.71
CA SER A 78 -5.32 -14.37 7.71
C SER A 78 -5.00 -13.48 6.51
N LYS A 79 -3.95 -13.83 5.77
CA LYS A 79 -3.53 -13.09 4.57
C LYS A 79 -4.69 -12.88 3.60
N ALA A 80 -5.38 -13.97 3.27
CA ALA A 80 -6.48 -13.97 2.31
C ALA A 80 -7.65 -13.09 2.78
N ALA A 81 -8.02 -13.18 4.07
CA ALA A 81 -9.13 -12.39 4.60
C ALA A 81 -8.78 -10.91 4.67
N PHE A 82 -7.54 -10.57 5.05
CA PHE A 82 -7.09 -9.18 5.14
C PHE A 82 -7.01 -8.54 3.75
N GLU A 83 -6.33 -9.18 2.79
CA GLU A 83 -6.15 -8.64 1.43
C GLU A 83 -7.45 -8.61 0.61
N ALA A 84 -8.43 -9.46 0.94
CA ALA A 84 -9.77 -9.38 0.33
C ALA A 84 -10.57 -8.16 0.81
N LYS A 85 -10.31 -7.69 2.04
CA LYS A 85 -11.05 -6.57 2.65
C LYS A 85 -10.32 -5.24 2.54
N TYR A 86 -9.01 -5.26 2.70
CA TYR A 86 -8.17 -4.08 2.83
C TYR A 86 -7.14 -4.02 1.70
N THR A 87 -6.99 -2.83 1.13
CA THR A 87 -5.99 -2.53 0.10
C THR A 87 -4.98 -1.54 0.63
N SER A 88 -3.72 -1.65 0.21
CA SER A 88 -2.66 -0.73 0.64
C SER A 88 -3.04 0.70 0.29
N ALA A 89 -3.18 1.56 1.30
CA ALA A 89 -3.45 2.98 1.11
C ALA A 89 -2.17 3.80 0.90
N SER A 90 -1.03 3.21 1.25
CA SER A 90 0.30 3.78 1.05
C SER A 90 1.09 2.93 0.06
N GLY A 91 0.59 2.83 -1.17
CA GLY A 91 1.35 2.26 -2.29
C GLY A 91 2.13 3.36 -2.99
N SER A 92 3.43 3.16 -3.22
CA SER A 92 4.08 3.80 -4.37
C SER A 92 3.25 3.40 -5.58
N VAL A 93 2.51 4.35 -6.15
CA VAL A 93 1.70 4.13 -7.33
C VAL A 93 2.70 3.93 -8.47
N THR A 94 3.04 2.68 -8.80
CA THR A 94 3.94 2.40 -9.94
C THR A 94 3.29 2.83 -11.24
N ASN A 95 1.95 2.81 -11.28
CA ASN A 95 1.10 3.16 -12.41
C ASN A 95 -0.12 3.92 -11.89
N ALA A 96 -0.36 5.14 -12.39
CA ALA A 96 -1.58 5.87 -12.06
C ALA A 96 -2.79 5.17 -12.73
N GLU A 97 -3.73 4.69 -11.93
CA GLU A 97 -4.97 4.08 -12.47
C GLU A 97 -5.88 5.12 -13.13
N THR A 98 -5.85 6.36 -12.66
CA THR A 98 -6.62 7.48 -13.21
C THR A 98 -5.76 8.73 -13.34
N ALA A 99 -6.11 9.57 -14.32
CA ALA A 99 -5.50 10.88 -14.54
C ALA A 99 -6.60 11.93 -14.69
N ASP A 100 -7.12 12.46 -13.58
CA ASP A 100 -8.27 13.38 -13.57
C ASP A 100 -8.09 14.60 -14.48
N LYS A 101 -6.85 15.09 -14.64
CA LYS A 101 -6.55 16.23 -15.52
C LYS A 101 -6.65 15.90 -17.02
N LEU A 102 -6.57 14.63 -17.39
CA LEU A 102 -6.75 14.10 -18.75
C LEU A 102 -8.19 13.63 -19.02
N SER A 103 -9.10 13.70 -18.02
CA SER A 103 -10.55 13.56 -18.26
C SER A 103 -11.05 14.54 -19.31
N THR A 104 -10.44 15.73 -19.36
CA THR A 104 -10.48 16.63 -20.49
C THR A 104 -9.21 16.46 -21.30
N ALA A 105 -9.34 15.98 -22.54
CA ALA A 105 -8.22 15.80 -23.45
C ALA A 105 -7.38 17.07 -23.56
N ARG A 106 -6.05 16.92 -23.62
CA ARG A 106 -5.12 18.02 -23.74
C ARG A 106 -4.45 17.97 -25.10
N THR A 107 -4.30 19.13 -25.73
CA THR A 107 -3.50 19.24 -26.95
C THR A 107 -2.03 19.30 -26.58
N ILE A 108 -1.25 18.35 -27.08
CA ILE A 108 0.20 18.38 -27.05
C ILE A 108 0.66 19.10 -28.32
N THR A 109 1.46 20.15 -28.17
CA THR A 109 1.97 20.96 -29.28
C THR A 109 3.50 20.95 -29.25
N LEU A 110 4.11 20.63 -30.38
CA LEU A 110 5.55 20.76 -30.62
C LEU A 110 5.85 22.18 -31.11
N THR A 111 6.90 22.79 -30.55
CA THR A 111 7.37 24.13 -30.92
C THR A 111 8.86 24.08 -31.26
N GLY A 112 9.32 25.05 -32.07
CA GLY A 112 10.70 25.13 -32.54
C GLY A 112 10.84 24.79 -34.03
N ALA A 113 11.97 24.19 -34.42
CA ALA A 113 12.26 23.85 -35.82
C ALA A 113 11.36 22.73 -36.39
N VAL A 114 10.58 22.07 -35.54
CA VAL A 114 9.60 21.05 -35.91
C VAL A 114 8.26 21.44 -35.29
N THR A 115 7.21 21.44 -36.10
CA THR A 115 5.84 21.68 -35.64
C THR A 115 5.01 20.42 -35.76
N GLY A 116 4.02 20.29 -34.89
CA GLY A 116 3.08 19.18 -34.87
C GLY A 116 2.19 19.30 -33.65
N SER A 117 0.98 18.79 -33.72
CA SER A 117 0.08 18.74 -32.57
C SER A 117 -0.82 17.52 -32.61
N THR A 118 -1.24 17.07 -31.42
CA THR A 118 -2.25 16.02 -31.29
C THR A 118 -3.04 16.19 -30.01
N SER A 119 -4.25 15.62 -29.95
CA SER A 119 -5.03 15.53 -28.72
C SER A 119 -4.68 14.23 -27.99
N PHE A 120 -4.47 14.30 -26.67
CA PHE A 120 -4.16 13.14 -25.84
C PHE A 120 -5.04 13.13 -24.59
N ASP A 121 -5.67 11.99 -24.35
CA ASP A 121 -6.53 11.71 -23.19
C ASP A 121 -6.05 10.50 -22.36
N GLY A 122 -4.98 9.82 -22.79
CA GLY A 122 -4.44 8.64 -22.09
C GLY A 122 -5.12 7.31 -22.41
N SER A 123 -6.11 7.27 -23.31
CA SER A 123 -6.85 6.05 -23.64
C SER A 123 -6.10 5.08 -24.58
N ALA A 124 -5.23 5.60 -25.44
CA ALA A 124 -4.46 4.83 -26.41
C ALA A 124 -3.18 5.58 -26.83
N ASN A 125 -2.33 4.88 -27.57
CA ASN A 125 -1.18 5.50 -28.22
C ASN A 125 -1.63 6.53 -29.27
N VAL A 126 -0.90 7.64 -29.35
CA VAL A 126 -1.12 8.70 -30.36
C VAL A 126 0.10 8.85 -31.24
N THR A 127 -0.13 9.22 -32.50
CA THR A 127 0.93 9.62 -33.44
C THR A 127 0.88 11.13 -33.64
N ILE A 128 2.03 11.79 -33.58
CA ILE A 128 2.15 13.21 -33.90
C ILE A 128 2.77 13.31 -35.29
N ALA A 129 1.99 13.78 -36.26
CA ALA A 129 2.53 14.14 -37.57
C ALA A 129 3.39 15.39 -37.42
N THR A 130 4.64 15.34 -37.90
CA THR A 130 5.59 16.44 -37.78
C THR A 130 5.91 17.06 -39.13
N THR A 131 6.07 18.38 -39.13
CA THR A 131 6.60 19.15 -40.26
C THR A 131 7.81 19.96 -39.82
N GLN A 132 8.81 20.10 -40.68
CA GLN A 132 9.94 20.98 -40.41
C GLN A 132 9.46 22.43 -40.61
N GLY A 133 9.59 23.26 -39.58
CA GLY A 133 9.34 24.69 -39.67
C GLY A 133 10.39 25.30 -40.59
N SER A 134 9.94 25.79 -41.74
CA SER A 134 10.80 26.40 -42.77
C SER A 134 11.45 27.69 -42.31
#